data_AF-A0A0V1AI46-F1
#
_entry.id   AF-A0A0V1AI46-F1
#
_cell.length_a   1.000
_cell.length_b   1.000
_cell.length_c   1.000
_cell.angle_alpha   90.00
_cell.angle_beta   90.00
_cell.angle_gamma   90.00
#
_symmetry.space_group_name_H-M   'P 1'
#
loop_
_entity.id
_entity.type
_entity.pdbx_description
1 polymer ?
#
loop_
_entity_poly.entity_id
_entity_poly.type
_entity_poly.pdbx_seq_one_letter_code
_entity_poly.pdbx_strand_id
1 'polypeptide(L)'
;MVRTTKEALRKMVHGSWKQRLANFLFSQRVSPCATTGKSPAELLMKRRLRTVLDRIHPDIEEETIEGHSDVTKPDKQKIRIFAPDDLVFARNYAHGPKW
;
A
#
# COMPACT_ATOMS: atom_id res chain seq x y z
N MET A 1 -0.80 -4.25 -2.30
CA MET A 1 0.41 -3.82 -3.05
C MET A 1 0.75 -4.71 -4.26
N VAL A 2 0.52 -6.03 -4.20
CA VAL A 2 0.85 -6.95 -5.32
C VAL A 2 0.19 -6.55 -6.64
N ARG A 3 -1.08 -6.13 -6.63
CA ARG A 3 -1.79 -5.67 -7.83
C ARG A 3 -1.11 -4.45 -8.46
N THR A 4 -0.86 -3.41 -7.67
CA THR A 4 -0.18 -2.18 -8.09
C THR A 4 1.20 -2.47 -8.67
N THR A 5 1.97 -3.36 -8.05
CA THR A 5 3.28 -3.79 -8.54
C THR A 5 3.17 -4.48 -9.91
N LYS A 6 2.26 -5.43 -10.06
CA LYS A 6 2.06 -6.14 -11.33
C LYS A 6 1.63 -5.18 -12.45
N GLU A 7 0.68 -4.29 -12.17
CA GLU A 7 0.19 -3.31 -13.14
C GLU A 7 1.28 -2.30 -13.54
N ALA A 8 2.05 -1.79 -12.59
CA ALA A 8 3.13 -0.84 -12.88
C ALA A 8 4.28 -1.48 -13.66
N LEU A 9 4.72 -2.68 -13.26
CA LEU A 9 5.76 -3.42 -13.99
C LEU A 9 5.30 -3.79 -15.40
N ARG A 10 4.00 -4.07 -15.61
CA ARG A 10 3.44 -4.30 -16.96
C ARG A 10 3.54 -3.05 -17.85
N LYS A 11 3.43 -1.85 -17.28
CA LYS A 11 3.52 -0.57 -18.03
C LYS A 11 4.96 -0.15 -18.33
N MET A 12 5.92 -0.50 -17.48
CA MET A 12 7.32 -0.17 -17.71
C MET A 12 7.91 -1.12 -18.76
N VAL A 13 7.86 -0.78 -20.05
CA VAL A 13 8.29 -1.70 -21.13
C VAL A 13 9.80 -1.64 -21.40
N HIS A 14 10.44 -0.51 -21.10
CA HIS A 14 11.82 -0.21 -21.47
C HIS A 14 12.83 -0.56 -20.37
N GLY A 15 14.04 -1.00 -20.77
CA GLY A 15 15.16 -1.30 -19.88
C GLY A 15 15.19 -2.75 -19.37
N SER A 16 16.30 -3.11 -18.73
CA SER A 16 16.46 -4.43 -18.12
C SER A 16 15.45 -4.64 -16.98
N TRP A 17 15.16 -5.90 -16.67
CA TRP A 17 14.27 -6.25 -15.55
C TRP A 17 14.69 -5.60 -14.22
N LYS A 18 16.01 -5.59 -13.94
CA LYS A 18 16.57 -4.97 -12.73
C LYS A 18 16.30 -3.47 -12.70
N GLN A 19 16.48 -2.78 -13.83
CA GLN A 19 16.21 -1.33 -13.93
C GLN A 19 14.71 -1.03 -13.76
N ARG A 20 13.83 -1.81 -14.39
CA ARG A 20 12.37 -1.67 -14.25
C ARG A 20 11.93 -1.82 -12.80
N LEU A 21 12.44 -2.85 -12.12
CA LEU A 21 12.15 -3.08 -10.71
C LEU A 21 12.71 -1.96 -9.82
N ALA A 22 13.95 -1.52 -10.06
CA ALA A 22 14.56 -0.43 -9.31
C ALA A 22 13.76 0.87 -9.46
N ASN A 23 13.36 1.22 -10.68
CA ASN A 23 12.56 2.43 -10.95
C ASN A 23 11.17 2.35 -10.31
N PHE A 24 10.52 1.18 -10.38
CA PHE A 24 9.25 0.97 -9.69
C PHE A 24 9.38 1.14 -8.17
N LEU A 25 10.36 0.47 -7.56
CA LEU A 25 10.59 0.56 -6.11
C LEU A 25 10.94 1.99 -5.69
N PHE A 26 11.73 2.69 -6.50
CA PHE A 26 12.07 4.09 -6.25
C PHE A 26 10.80 4.95 -6.25
N SER A 27 10.00 4.90 -7.32
CA SER A 27 8.75 5.66 -7.43
C SER A 27 7.79 5.36 -6.27
N GLN A 28 7.59 4.09 -5.93
CA GLN A 28 6.71 3.73 -4.80
C GLN A 28 7.19 4.27 -3.45
N ARG A 29 8.51 4.35 -3.23
CA ARG A 29 9.07 4.80 -1.95
C ARG A 29 9.04 6.30 -1.78
N VAL A 30 9.07 7.06 -2.87
CA VAL A 30 9.09 8.53 -2.85
C VAL A 30 7.71 9.16 -3.05
N SER A 31 6.75 8.44 -3.65
CA SER A 31 5.38 8.94 -3.81
C SER A 31 4.64 8.98 -2.47
N PRO A 32 4.07 10.13 -2.08
CA PRO A 32 3.21 10.24 -0.90
C PRO A 32 1.98 9.34 -0.99
N CYS A 33 1.59 8.72 0.13
CA CYS A 33 0.33 8.01 0.21
C CYS A 33 -0.82 9.02 0.33
N ALA A 34 -1.85 8.91 -0.52
CA ALA A 34 -3.01 9.81 -0.49
C ALA A 34 -3.73 9.84 0.88
N THR A 35 -3.68 8.75 1.65
CA THR A 35 -4.29 8.66 2.98
C THR A 35 -3.47 9.30 4.09
N THR A 36 -2.14 9.34 3.95
CA THR A 36 -1.22 9.72 5.04
C THR A 36 -0.46 11.00 4.73
N GLY A 37 -0.48 11.48 3.49
CA GLY A 37 0.34 12.61 3.01
C GLY A 37 1.85 12.35 3.01
N LYS A 38 2.31 11.23 3.60
CA LYS A 38 3.71 10.85 3.76
C LYS A 38 4.06 9.67 2.85
N SER A 39 5.26 9.70 2.30
CA SER A 39 5.84 8.63 1.51
C SER A 39 6.37 7.49 2.40
N PRO A 40 6.47 6.25 1.88
CA PRO A 40 7.02 5.13 2.65
C PRO A 40 8.47 5.37 3.12
N ALA A 41 9.29 6.04 2.30
CA ALA A 41 10.65 6.38 2.70
C ALA A 41 10.69 7.40 3.86
N GLU A 42 9.77 8.37 3.88
CA GLU A 42 9.64 9.31 4.99
C GLU A 42 9.22 8.64 6.28
N LEU A 43 8.24 7.73 6.21
CA LEU A 43 7.81 6.96 7.37
C LEU A 43 8.94 6.10 7.93
N LEU A 44 9.77 5.51 7.06
CA LEU A 44 10.91 4.69 7.47
C LEU A 44 12.07 5.52 8.03
N MET A 45 12.46 6.60 7.33
CA MET A 45 13.66 7.38 7.65
C MET A 45 13.40 8.59 8.55
N LYS A 46 12.12 8.88 8.85
CA LYS A 46 11.66 10.08 9.58
C LYS A 46 12.15 11.41 8.97
N ARG A 47 12.49 11.42 7.68
CA ARG A 47 12.93 12.60 6.92
C ARG A 47 12.52 12.48 5.45
N ARG A 48 12.31 13.61 4.78
CA ARG A 48 12.01 13.66 3.34
C ARG A 48 13.25 13.43 2.49
N LEU A 49 13.18 12.45 1.59
CA LEU A 49 14.23 12.23 0.58
C LEU A 49 14.01 13.21 -0.56
N ARG A 50 15.02 14.04 -0.88
CA ARG A 50 14.95 14.95 -2.01
C ARG A 50 15.10 14.18 -3.33
N THR A 51 14.07 14.26 -4.16
CA THR A 51 14.03 13.72 -5.52
C THR A 51 14.20 14.84 -6.56
N VAL A 52 14.29 14.47 -7.84
CA VAL A 52 14.37 15.44 -8.94
C VAL A 52 13.10 16.30 -9.01
N LEU A 53 11.93 15.74 -8.70
CA LEU A 53 10.68 16.51 -8.67
C LEU A 53 10.69 17.56 -7.54
N ASP A 54 11.27 17.25 -6.39
CA ASP A 54 11.39 18.22 -5.29
C ASP A 54 12.34 19.38 -5.61
N ARG A 55 13.21 19.24 -6.63
CA ARG A 55 14.06 20.35 -7.12
C ARG A 55 13.30 21.32 -8.02
N ILE A 56 12.21 20.87 -8.63
CA ILE A 56 11.41 21.67 -9.56
C ILE A 56 10.37 22.49 -8.78
N HIS A 57 9.95 22.02 -7.61
CA HIS A 57 8.91 22.67 -6.81
C HIS A 57 9.40 22.97 -5.37
N PRO A 58 10.21 24.03 -5.18
CA PRO A 58 10.72 24.40 -3.86
C PRO A 58 9.64 24.90 -2.90
N ASP A 59 8.56 25.52 -3.39
CA ASP A 59 7.60 26.27 -2.57
C ASP A 59 6.15 25.77 -2.73
N ILE A 60 5.86 24.51 -2.40
CA ILE A 60 4.48 24.17 -2.01
C ILE A 60 4.50 24.14 -0.49
N GLU A 61 3.93 25.20 0.10
CA GLU A 61 3.62 25.24 1.53
C GLU A 61 3.03 23.90 1.94
N GLU A 62 3.51 23.34 3.05
CA GLU A 62 2.95 22.13 3.66
C GLU A 62 1.49 22.41 4.03
N GLU A 63 0.59 22.29 3.07
CA GLU A 63 -0.82 22.11 3.34
C GLU A 63 -0.90 20.74 3.99
N THR A 64 -0.85 20.79 5.31
CA THR A 64 -1.00 19.66 6.19
C THR A 64 -2.35 19.08 5.81
N ILE A 65 -2.35 17.96 5.07
CA ILE A 65 -3.58 17.22 4.79
C ILE A 65 -3.98 16.61 6.15
N GLU A 66 -4.64 17.44 6.96
CA GLU A 66 -5.13 17.11 8.27
C GLU A 66 -6.27 16.11 8.10
N GLY A 67 -5.92 14.85 8.36
CA GLY A 67 -6.88 13.79 8.55
C GLY A 67 -7.54 13.34 7.26
N HIS A 68 -7.53 12.04 7.03
CA HIS A 68 -8.72 11.27 6.68
C HIS A 68 -8.24 9.89 6.23
N SER A 69 -8.14 8.97 7.17
CA SER A 69 -9.13 7.89 7.28
C SER A 69 -8.64 6.87 8.28
N ASP A 70 -9.41 6.73 9.35
CA ASP A 70 -9.56 5.45 10.01
C ASP A 70 -10.00 4.44 8.92
N VAL A 71 -9.07 3.56 8.52
CA VAL A 71 -9.34 2.48 7.55
C VAL A 71 -10.20 1.38 8.19
N THR A 72 -10.56 1.52 9.46
CA THR A 72 -11.56 0.67 10.11
C THR A 72 -12.95 1.11 9.68
N LYS A 73 -13.31 0.83 8.42
CA LYS A 73 -14.73 0.59 8.13
C LYS A 73 -15.10 -0.61 8.99
N PRO A 74 -15.98 -0.52 10.01
CA PRO A 74 -16.48 -1.71 10.65
C PRO A 74 -17.17 -2.49 9.54
N ASP A 75 -16.58 -3.63 9.18
CA ASP A 75 -17.24 -4.58 8.32
C ASP A 75 -18.60 -4.84 8.97
N LYS A 76 -19.70 -4.65 8.24
CA LYS A 76 -21.07 -4.85 8.76
C LYS A 76 -21.35 -6.33 9.07
N GLN A 77 -20.32 -7.17 9.09
CA GLN A 77 -20.38 -8.54 9.55
C GLN A 77 -20.47 -8.52 11.08
N LYS A 78 -21.62 -8.96 11.60
CA LYS A 78 -21.78 -9.31 13.01
C LYS A 78 -20.58 -10.14 13.42
N ILE A 79 -19.73 -9.59 14.28
CA ILE A 79 -18.62 -10.33 14.87
C ILE A 79 -19.23 -11.54 15.57
N ARG A 80 -18.92 -12.73 15.07
CA ARG A 80 -19.36 -14.00 15.67
C ARG A 80 -18.34 -14.38 16.72
N ILE A 81 -18.77 -14.45 17.98
CA ILE A 81 -17.96 -14.90 19.10
C ILE A 81 -18.24 -16.40 19.26
N PHE A 82 -17.19 -17.20 19.38
CA PHE A 82 -17.27 -18.66 19.56
C PHE A 82 -16.81 -19.02 20.98
N ALA A 83 -17.41 -20.06 21.55
CA ALA A 83 -17.02 -20.65 22.82
C ALA A 83 -16.22 -21.95 22.61
N PRO A 84 -15.45 -22.41 23.62
CA PRO A 84 -14.91 -23.77 23.60
C PRO A 84 -16.03 -24.80 23.36
N ASP A 85 -15.74 -25.83 22.57
CA ASP A 85 -16.66 -26.88 22.10
C ASP A 85 -17.70 -26.49 21.02
N ASP A 86 -17.64 -25.27 20.46
CA ASP A 86 -18.46 -24.91 19.30
C ASP A 86 -17.99 -25.61 18.01
N LEU A 87 -18.93 -26.24 17.30
CA LEU A 87 -18.69 -26.80 15.97
C LEU A 87 -18.60 -25.67 14.92
N VAL A 88 -17.43 -25.54 14.30
CA VAL A 88 -17.17 -24.55 13.25
C VAL A 88 -16.75 -25.23 11.95
N PHE A 89 -17.18 -24.68 10.82
CA PHE A 89 -16.71 -25.10 9.51
C PHE A 89 -15.34 -24.46 9.21
N ALA A 90 -14.40 -25.27 8.75
CA ALA A 90 -13.09 -24.80 8.33
C ALA A 90 -13.06 -24.66 6.81
N ARG A 91 -12.71 -23.47 6.31
CA ARG A 91 -12.69 -23.28 4.86
C ARG A 91 -11.61 -24.15 4.22
N ASN A 92 -12.02 -24.97 3.25
CA ASN A 92 -11.10 -25.72 2.44
C ASN A 92 -10.51 -24.81 1.34
N TYR A 93 -9.18 -24.72 1.28
CA TYR A 93 -8.45 -23.97 0.25
C TYR A 93 -7.88 -24.85 -0.87
N ALA A 94 -8.02 -26.17 -0.75
CA ALA A 94 -7.65 -27.13 -1.78
C ALA A 94 -8.82 -27.41 -2.74
N HIS A 95 -8.63 -28.36 -3.66
CA HIS A 95 -9.72 -28.86 -4.50
C HIS A 95 -10.69 -29.71 -3.68
N GLY A 96 -11.98 -29.42 -3.77
CA GLY A 96 -13.04 -30.17 -3.08
C GLY A 96 -14.17 -29.29 -2.57
N PRO A 97 -15.01 -29.81 -1.66
CA PRO A 97 -16.06 -29.04 -0.99
C PRO A 97 -15.45 -27.83 -0.26
N LYS A 98 -16.19 -26.72 -0.27
CA LYS A 98 -15.73 -25.40 0.19
C LYS A 98 -15.48 -25.29 1.71
N TRP A 99 -16.10 -26.15 2.49
CA TRP A 99 -16.14 -26.15 3.95
C TRP A 99 -15.74 -27.52 4.49
#